data_AF-A0A7C4XTD3-F1
#
_entry.id   AF-A0A7C4XTD3-F1
#
_cell.length_a   1.000
_cell.length_b   1.000
_cell.length_c   1.000
_cell.angle_alpha   90.00
_cell.angle_beta   90.00
_cell.angle_gamma   90.00
#
_symmetry.space_group_name_H-M   'P 1'
#
loop_
_entity.id
_entity.type
_entity.pdbx_description
1 polymer ?
#
loop_
_entity_poly.entity_id
_entity_poly.type
_entity_poly.pdbx_seq_one_letter_code
_entity_poly.pdbx_strand_id
1 'polypeptide(L)'
;MMEDTWAQIPDGVTKVTLISGRTLVFDKRKRNEIEIPFAAAREVVIAAYRTYEAQLCGLLEEQVANRDSLMARERASNRWTEQQLQYIHLLHRTVLMFTAGQRERKIGPDGSANLKWSEIPPDQIKVEKLPQPTCSEERRRRVKEAVAAYVKSGPPLETAKAITPGPGGFAVLPQSAVAPASADKGVAGTTGDKKKK
;
A
#
# COMPACT_ATOMS: atom_id res chain seq x y z
N MET A 1 6.98 8.16 -5.14
CA MET A 1 6.41 7.49 -3.96
C MET A 1 5.06 8.09 -3.54
N MET A 2 4.97 9.39 -3.21
CA MET A 2 3.68 10.02 -2.82
C MET A 2 2.65 9.98 -3.95
N GLU A 3 3.02 10.40 -5.16
CA GLU A 3 2.16 10.30 -6.34
C GLU A 3 1.76 8.85 -6.67
N ASP A 4 2.68 7.89 -6.47
CA ASP A 4 2.36 6.47 -6.70
C ASP A 4 1.41 5.90 -5.64
N THR A 5 1.51 6.42 -4.42
CA THR A 5 0.60 6.10 -3.32
C THR A 5 -0.78 6.68 -3.62
N TRP A 6 -0.82 7.92 -4.11
CA TRP A 6 -2.03 8.60 -4.52
C TRP A 6 -2.75 7.90 -5.68
N ALA A 7 -1.99 7.41 -6.67
CA ALA A 7 -2.53 6.68 -7.81
C ALA A 7 -3.29 5.39 -7.43
N GLN A 8 -3.01 4.82 -6.25
CA GLN A 8 -3.70 3.62 -5.74
C GLN A 8 -5.03 3.92 -5.06
N ILE A 9 -5.32 5.18 -4.76
CA ILE A 9 -6.62 5.56 -4.23
C ILE A 9 -7.63 5.47 -5.39
N PRO A 10 -8.74 4.72 -5.22
CA PRO A 10 -9.77 4.61 -6.24
C PRO A 10 -10.32 5.97 -6.66
N ASP A 11 -10.70 6.10 -7.92
CA ASP A 11 -11.24 7.36 -8.44
C ASP A 11 -12.60 7.70 -7.83
N GLY A 12 -12.89 8.99 -7.74
CA GLY A 12 -14.16 9.49 -7.20
C GLY A 12 -14.30 9.29 -5.69
N VAL A 13 -15.53 9.00 -5.26
CA VAL A 13 -15.88 8.78 -3.85
C VAL A 13 -16.05 7.28 -3.63
N THR A 14 -15.13 6.68 -2.88
CA THR A 14 -15.11 5.24 -2.63
C THR A 14 -15.24 4.95 -1.14
N LYS A 15 -16.16 4.04 -0.80
CA LYS A 15 -16.29 3.50 0.55
C LYS A 15 -15.42 2.27 0.69
N VAL A 16 -14.63 2.23 1.76
CA VAL A 16 -13.67 1.18 2.01
C VAL A 16 -13.90 0.68 3.43
N THR A 17 -14.23 -0.60 3.54
CA THR A 17 -14.44 -1.25 4.83
C THR A 17 -13.10 -1.76 5.36
N LEU A 18 -12.68 -1.23 6.51
CA LEU A 18 -11.54 -1.71 7.28
C LEU A 18 -11.83 -3.12 7.79
N ILE A 19 -10.80 -3.91 8.08
CA ILE A 19 -10.98 -5.25 8.69
C ILE A 19 -11.64 -5.12 10.09
N SER A 20 -11.44 -3.98 10.75
CA SER A 20 -12.16 -3.60 11.98
C SER A 20 -13.69 -3.44 11.81
N GLY A 21 -14.23 -3.56 10.60
CA GLY A 21 -15.66 -3.35 10.30
C GLY A 21 -16.06 -1.88 10.13
N ARG A 22 -15.17 -0.94 10.44
CA ARG A 22 -15.38 0.51 10.22
C ARG A 22 -15.29 0.85 8.72
N THR A 23 -16.17 1.73 8.25
CA THR A 23 -16.15 2.20 6.87
C THR A 23 -15.49 3.57 6.76
N LEU A 24 -14.47 3.67 5.92
CA LEU A 24 -13.86 4.94 5.54
C LEU A 24 -14.39 5.37 4.17
N VAL A 25 -14.69 6.66 4.03
CA VAL A 25 -15.04 7.25 2.73
C VAL A 25 -13.81 7.98 2.23
N PHE A 26 -13.29 7.61 1.08
CA PHE A 26 -12.22 8.34 0.39
C PHE A 26 -12.85 9.15 -0.73
N ASP A 27 -12.59 10.45 -0.78
CA ASP A 27 -12.89 11.28 -1.93
C ASP A 27 -11.59 11.74 -2.56
N LYS A 28 -11.23 11.17 -3.71
CA LYS A 28 -10.00 11.50 -4.43
C LYS A 28 -9.96 12.96 -4.90
N ARG A 29 -11.07 13.71 -4.85
CA ARG A 29 -11.07 15.15 -5.13
C ARG A 29 -10.49 15.97 -3.98
N LYS A 30 -10.51 15.42 -2.76
CA LYS A 30 -10.07 16.06 -1.52
C LYS A 30 -8.67 15.59 -1.13
N ARG A 31 -7.69 15.80 -2.03
CA ARG A 31 -6.31 15.32 -1.86
C ARG A 31 -5.65 15.82 -0.56
N ASN A 32 -5.87 17.09 -0.23
CA ASN A 32 -5.39 17.73 0.99
C ASN A 32 -5.95 17.14 2.29
N GLU A 33 -7.12 16.47 2.26
CA GLU A 33 -7.72 15.83 3.44
C GLU A 33 -7.16 14.42 3.68
N ILE A 34 -6.56 13.80 2.65
CA ILE A 34 -6.10 12.40 2.65
C ILE A 34 -4.58 12.30 2.68
N GLU A 35 -3.88 13.10 1.87
CA GLU A 35 -2.43 13.06 1.77
C GLU A 35 -1.77 13.72 2.98
N ILE A 36 -0.70 13.11 3.46
CA ILE A 36 0.11 13.69 4.53
C ILE A 36 1.15 14.69 3.98
N PRO A 37 1.54 15.71 4.76
CA PRO A 37 2.62 16.61 4.37
C PRO A 37 3.93 15.86 4.10
N PHE A 38 4.73 16.36 3.16
CA PHE A 38 6.00 15.76 2.77
C PHE A 38 6.97 15.56 3.95
N ALA A 39 6.96 16.47 4.93
CA ALA A 39 7.76 16.34 6.14
C ALA A 39 7.42 15.06 6.94
N ALA A 40 6.13 14.71 7.04
CA ALA A 40 5.69 13.47 7.70
C ALA A 40 5.98 12.24 6.84
N ALA A 41 5.84 12.37 5.51
CA ALA A 41 6.14 11.28 4.58
C ALA A 41 7.59 10.77 4.67
N ARG A 42 8.55 11.63 5.02
CA ARG A 42 9.96 11.23 5.20
C ARG A 42 10.12 10.12 6.24
N GLU A 43 9.44 10.23 7.38
CA GLU A 43 9.53 9.21 8.44
C GLU A 43 8.92 7.89 7.97
N VAL A 44 7.79 7.95 7.27
CA VAL A 44 7.12 6.77 6.69
C VAL A 44 8.04 6.04 5.71
N VAL A 45 8.75 6.79 4.87
CA VAL A 45 9.73 6.24 3.92
C VAL A 45 10.88 5.56 4.65
N ILE A 46 11.47 6.21 5.66
CA ILE A 46 12.57 5.63 6.46
C ILE A 46 12.12 4.33 7.15
N ALA A 47 10.94 4.34 7.76
CA ALA A 47 10.36 3.15 8.37
C ALA A 47 10.13 2.03 7.34
N ALA A 48 9.67 2.35 6.13
CA ALA A 48 9.51 1.36 5.06
C ALA A 48 10.85 0.74 4.62
N TYR A 49 11.92 1.53 4.53
CA TYR A 49 13.26 1.00 4.26
C TYR A 49 13.74 0.04 5.34
N ARG A 50 13.51 0.32 6.63
CA ARG A 50 13.83 -0.62 7.72
C ARG A 50 13.04 -1.93 7.59
N THR A 51 11.77 -1.86 7.22
CA THR A 51 10.96 -3.05 6.92
C THR A 51 11.55 -3.83 5.73
N TYR A 52 12.01 -3.13 4.68
CA TYR A 52 12.67 -3.77 3.53
C TYR A 52 13.97 -4.49 3.93
N GLU A 53 14.82 -3.89 4.77
CA GLU A 53 16.04 -4.54 5.25
C GLU A 53 15.73 -5.81 6.06
N ALA A 54 14.69 -5.78 6.89
CA ALA A 54 14.19 -6.95 7.59
C ALA A 54 13.66 -8.02 6.61
N GLN A 55 12.98 -7.61 5.54
CA GLN A 55 12.50 -8.50 4.48
C GLN A 55 13.66 -9.21 3.75
N LEU A 56 14.72 -8.47 3.38
CA LEU A 56 15.92 -9.04 2.77
C LEU A 56 16.63 -10.09 3.64
N CYS A 57 16.43 -10.01 4.96
CA CYS A 57 17.07 -10.91 5.93
C CYS A 57 16.14 -12.03 6.42
N GLY A 58 14.90 -12.12 5.91
CA GLY A 58 13.92 -13.12 6.33
C GLY A 58 13.34 -12.89 7.74
N LEU A 59 13.44 -11.66 8.25
CA LEU A 59 13.08 -11.28 9.61
C LEU A 59 11.62 -10.82 9.66
N LEU A 60 10.67 -11.76 9.66
CA LEU A 60 9.24 -11.45 9.55
C LEU A 60 8.68 -10.73 10.77
N GLU A 61 9.10 -11.13 11.97
CA GLU A 61 8.64 -10.48 13.21
C GLU A 61 9.08 -9.01 13.26
N GLU A 62 10.32 -8.73 12.86
CA GLU A 62 10.88 -7.38 12.80
C GLU A 62 10.20 -6.52 11.72
N GLN A 63 9.82 -7.11 10.57
CA GLN A 63 9.02 -6.42 9.57
C GLN A 63 7.69 -5.92 10.15
N VAL A 64 6.99 -6.80 10.86
CA VAL A 64 5.68 -6.50 11.47
C VAL A 64 5.85 -5.50 12.61
N ALA A 65 6.77 -5.73 13.53
CA ALA A 65 7.03 -4.86 14.67
C ALA A 65 7.41 -3.44 14.25
N ASN A 66 8.24 -3.28 13.21
CA ASN A 66 8.62 -1.97 12.68
C ASN A 66 7.42 -1.22 12.09
N ARG A 67 6.59 -1.89 11.28
CA ARG A 67 5.38 -1.29 10.70
C ARG A 67 4.36 -0.94 11.77
N ASP A 68 4.16 -1.81 12.76
CA ASP A 68 3.20 -1.57 13.83
C ASP A 68 3.67 -0.45 14.77
N SER A 69 4.97 -0.33 15.02
CA SER A 69 5.55 0.81 15.74
C SER A 69 5.31 2.14 15.03
N LEU A 70 5.52 2.19 13.70
CA LEU A 70 5.18 3.37 12.90
C LEU A 70 3.71 3.73 13.11
N MET A 71 2.80 2.78 12.89
CA MET A 71 1.37 3.07 12.95
C MET A 71 0.90 3.41 14.38
N ALA A 72 1.49 2.79 15.40
CA ALA A 72 1.25 3.10 16.79
C ALA A 72 1.64 4.55 17.11
N ARG A 73 2.82 4.99 16.66
CA ARG A 73 3.29 6.37 16.85
C ARG A 73 2.38 7.38 16.16
N GLU A 74 2.01 7.11 14.90
CA GLU A 74 1.17 8.05 14.17
C GLU A 74 -0.23 8.16 14.77
N ARG A 75 -0.82 7.04 15.24
CA ARG A 75 -2.07 7.06 16.00
C ARG A 75 -1.95 7.82 17.32
N ALA A 76 -0.92 7.51 18.11
CA ALA A 76 -0.70 8.16 19.41
C ALA A 76 -0.45 9.67 19.29
N SER A 77 0.00 10.14 18.12
CA SER A 77 0.17 11.57 17.88
C SER A 77 -1.16 12.34 17.81
N ASN A 78 -2.29 11.68 17.51
CA ASN A 78 -3.62 12.30 17.31
C ASN A 78 -3.64 13.44 16.27
N ARG A 79 -2.62 13.56 15.42
CA ARG A 79 -2.52 14.61 14.39
C ARG A 79 -3.19 14.24 13.07
N TRP A 80 -3.51 12.96 12.89
CA TRP A 80 -3.96 12.41 11.61
C TRP A 80 -5.40 11.96 11.67
N THR A 81 -6.14 12.23 10.59
CA THR A 81 -7.44 11.61 10.38
C THR A 81 -7.28 10.11 10.07
N GLU A 82 -8.34 9.33 10.21
CA GLU A 82 -8.33 7.90 9.83
C GLU A 82 -7.99 7.71 8.33
N GLN A 83 -8.41 8.64 7.46
CA GLN A 83 -8.04 8.63 6.04
C GLN A 83 -6.52 8.82 5.87
N GLN A 84 -5.92 9.76 6.61
CA GLN A 84 -4.48 10.01 6.59
C GLN A 84 -3.69 8.84 7.19
N LEU A 85 -4.19 8.20 8.25
CA LEU A 85 -3.59 6.97 8.80
C LEU A 85 -3.60 5.82 7.80
N GLN A 86 -4.70 5.68 7.04
CA GLN A 86 -4.76 4.71 5.95
C GLN A 86 -3.80 5.09 4.81
N TYR A 87 -3.67 6.38 4.49
CA TYR A 87 -2.71 6.88 3.51
C TYR A 87 -1.26 6.59 3.94
N ILE A 88 -0.92 6.80 5.23
CA ILE A 88 0.39 6.46 5.80
C ILE A 88 0.71 4.98 5.61
N HIS A 89 -0.24 4.10 5.93
CA HIS A 89 -0.06 2.67 5.74
C HIS A 89 0.11 2.30 4.26
N LEU A 90 -0.66 2.92 3.37
CA LEU A 90 -0.54 2.73 1.92
C LEU A 90 0.82 3.22 1.41
N LEU A 91 1.30 4.36 1.90
CA LEU A 91 2.60 4.93 1.55
C LEU A 91 3.74 3.99 1.98
N HIS A 92 3.69 3.49 3.22
CA HIS A 92 4.67 2.51 3.73
C HIS A 92 4.73 1.27 2.82
N ARG A 93 3.57 0.68 2.52
CA ARG A 93 3.48 -0.48 1.61
C ARG A 93 3.98 -0.17 0.21
N THR A 94 3.68 1.03 -0.31
CA THR A 94 4.11 1.47 -1.64
C THR A 94 5.62 1.54 -1.71
N VAL A 95 6.25 2.23 -0.75
CA VAL A 95 7.72 2.34 -0.67
C VAL A 95 8.37 0.96 -0.57
N LEU A 96 7.82 0.07 0.27
CA LEU A 96 8.32 -1.30 0.39
C LEU A 96 8.30 -2.04 -0.94
N MET A 97 7.18 -2.00 -1.66
CA MET A 97 7.02 -2.69 -2.93
C MET A 97 7.91 -2.12 -4.05
N PHE A 98 8.09 -0.80 -4.10
CA PHE A 98 9.04 -0.19 -5.04
C PHE A 98 10.48 -0.59 -4.71
N THR A 99 10.85 -0.55 -3.43
CA THR A 99 12.21 -0.88 -2.98
C THR A 99 12.53 -2.36 -3.22
N ALA A 100 11.54 -3.23 -3.09
CA ALA A 100 11.65 -4.65 -3.39
C ALA A 100 11.62 -4.97 -4.90
N GLY A 101 11.49 -3.98 -5.78
CA GLY A 101 11.39 -4.19 -7.23
C GLY A 101 10.08 -4.84 -7.68
N GLN A 102 9.08 -4.92 -6.79
CA GLN A 102 7.77 -5.50 -7.07
C GLN A 102 6.84 -4.53 -7.84
N ARG A 103 7.25 -3.26 -7.96
CA ARG A 103 6.57 -2.25 -8.77
C ARG A 103 7.55 -1.45 -9.59
N GLU A 104 7.20 -1.22 -10.84
CA GLU A 104 7.94 -0.34 -11.74
C GLU A 104 7.03 0.79 -12.22
N ARG A 105 7.56 2.01 -12.15
CA ARG A 105 6.92 3.17 -12.79
C ARG A 105 7.34 3.17 -14.26
N LYS A 106 6.38 2.97 -15.18
CA LYS A 106 6.61 3.20 -16.61
C LYS A 106 6.00 4.55 -16.99
N ILE A 107 6.85 5.43 -17.50
CA ILE A 107 6.42 6.72 -18.03
C ILE A 107 6.03 6.48 -19.49
N GLY A 108 4.77 6.70 -19.82
CA GLY A 108 4.26 6.64 -21.17
C GLY A 108 4.84 7.77 -22.04
N PRO A 109 4.79 7.64 -23.37
CA PRO A 109 5.27 8.67 -24.30
C PRO A 109 4.51 10.01 -24.18
N ASP A 110 3.32 9.99 -23.56
CA ASP A 110 2.50 11.17 -23.23
C ASP A 110 2.84 11.80 -21.87
N GLY A 111 3.86 11.29 -21.17
CA GLY A 111 4.21 11.73 -19.82
C GLY A 111 3.31 11.17 -18.72
N SER A 112 2.33 10.32 -19.05
CA SER A 112 1.48 9.65 -18.06
C SER A 112 2.28 8.57 -17.33
N ALA A 113 2.28 8.60 -16.00
CA ALA A 113 2.91 7.56 -15.19
C ALA A 113 1.91 6.41 -15.02
N ASN A 114 2.16 5.29 -15.71
CA ASN A 114 1.42 4.05 -15.49
C ASN A 114 2.21 3.18 -14.51
N LEU A 115 1.62 2.90 -13.35
CA LEU A 115 2.12 1.87 -12.45
C LEU A 115 1.82 0.51 -13.07
N LYS A 116 2.83 -0.17 -13.59
CA LYS A 116 2.73 -1.60 -13.83
C LYS A 116 3.20 -2.31 -12.57
N TRP A 117 2.38 -3.23 -12.09
CA TRP A 117 2.90 -4.30 -11.25
C TRP A 117 3.98 -5.00 -12.07
N SER A 118 5.18 -5.15 -11.51
CA SER A 118 6.09 -6.14 -12.06
C SER A 118 5.33 -7.46 -11.96
N GLU A 119 5.05 -8.08 -13.10
CA GLU A 119 4.31 -9.34 -13.23
C GLU A 119 5.21 -10.47 -12.73
N ILE A 120 5.62 -10.38 -11.47
CA ILE A 120 6.12 -11.50 -10.70
C ILE A 120 4.85 -12.05 -10.06
N PRO A 121 4.23 -13.09 -10.63
CA PRO A 121 2.97 -13.59 -10.10
C PRO A 121 3.16 -14.02 -8.63
N PRO A 122 2.12 -13.98 -7.78
CA PRO A 122 2.26 -14.13 -6.32
C PRO A 122 2.98 -15.42 -5.87
N ASP A 123 2.91 -16.47 -6.68
CA ASP A 123 3.59 -17.77 -6.55
C ASP A 123 5.06 -17.74 -7.01
N GLN A 124 5.46 -16.71 -7.76
CA GLN A 124 6.83 -16.39 -8.17
C GLN A 124 7.43 -15.20 -7.42
N ILE A 125 6.68 -14.55 -6.51
CA ILE A 125 7.29 -13.86 -5.36
C ILE A 125 7.84 -14.96 -4.44
N LYS A 126 8.79 -15.71 -4.96
CA LYS A 126 9.65 -16.55 -4.16
C LYS A 126 10.52 -15.55 -3.45
N VAL A 127 10.15 -15.26 -2.21
CA VAL A 127 11.07 -14.69 -1.22
C VAL A 127 12.39 -15.51 -1.24
N GLU A 128 12.33 -16.78 -1.65
CA GLU A 128 13.46 -17.68 -1.93
C GLU A 128 14.24 -17.47 -3.25
N LYS A 129 13.74 -16.73 -4.26
CA LYS A 129 14.43 -16.52 -5.57
C LYS A 129 14.82 -15.07 -5.89
N LEU A 130 14.53 -14.10 -5.03
CA LEU A 130 15.53 -13.04 -4.90
C LEU A 130 16.82 -13.78 -4.53
N PRO A 131 18.00 -13.48 -5.11
CA PRO A 131 19.23 -13.95 -4.52
C PRO A 131 19.20 -13.37 -3.12
N GLN A 132 18.70 -14.14 -2.14
CA GLN A 132 18.71 -13.83 -0.73
C GLN A 132 20.17 -13.52 -0.52
N PRO A 133 20.58 -12.24 -0.45
CA PRO A 133 21.98 -11.93 -0.29
C PRO A 133 22.23 -12.46 1.10
N THR A 134 22.79 -13.68 1.19
CA THR A 134 22.82 -14.53 2.39
C THR A 134 23.05 -13.61 3.55
N CYS A 135 21.96 -13.23 4.24
CA CYS A 135 22.04 -12.05 5.08
C CYS A 135 22.95 -12.48 6.21
N SER A 136 24.16 -11.92 6.24
CA SER A 136 25.18 -12.38 7.18
C SER A 136 24.62 -12.23 8.59
N GLU A 137 25.01 -13.10 9.51
CA GLU A 137 24.54 -13.02 10.90
C GLU A 137 24.80 -11.62 11.50
N GLU A 138 25.91 -10.99 11.10
CA GLU A 138 26.18 -9.61 11.46
C GLU A 138 25.14 -8.62 10.90
N ARG A 139 24.77 -8.75 9.61
CA ARG A 139 23.74 -7.90 9.00
C ARG A 139 22.38 -8.15 9.65
N ARG A 140 22.01 -9.41 9.90
CA ARG A 140 20.77 -9.76 10.62
C ARG A 140 20.74 -9.09 11.98
N ARG A 141 21.82 -9.19 12.76
CA ARG A 141 21.94 -8.54 14.07
C ARG A 141 21.76 -7.03 13.97
N ARG A 142 22.45 -6.36 13.05
CA ARG A 142 22.33 -4.91 12.83
C ARG A 142 20.89 -4.50 12.48
N VAL A 143 20.21 -5.25 11.63
CA VAL A 143 18.80 -4.98 11.27
C VAL A 143 17.88 -5.17 12.47
N LYS A 144 18.06 -6.25 13.25
CA LYS A 144 17.29 -6.47 14.49
C LYS A 144 17.49 -5.34 15.49
N GLU A 145 18.73 -4.91 15.71
CA GLU A 145 19.06 -3.80 16.61
C GLU A 145 18.45 -2.48 16.13
N ALA A 146 18.52 -2.19 14.83
CA ALA A 146 17.93 -0.99 14.25
C ALA A 146 16.40 -0.97 14.40
N VAL A 147 15.73 -2.10 14.13
CA VAL A 147 14.28 -2.23 14.32
C VAL A 147 13.93 -2.14 15.81
N ALA A 148 14.65 -2.83 16.69
CA ALA A 148 14.40 -2.79 18.12
C ALA A 148 14.58 -1.38 18.70
N ALA A 149 15.61 -0.65 18.26
CA ALA A 149 15.82 0.74 18.64
C ALA A 149 14.66 1.63 18.15
N TYR A 150 14.20 1.42 16.91
CA TYR A 150 13.06 2.15 16.37
C TYR A 150 11.76 1.86 17.14
N VAL A 151 11.47 0.58 17.43
CA VAL A 151 10.31 0.16 18.23
C VAL A 151 10.38 0.73 19.64
N LYS A 152 11.54 0.65 20.30
CA LYS A 152 11.75 1.18 21.66
C LYS A 152 11.58 2.70 21.75
N SER A 153 11.92 3.42 20.69
CA SER A 153 11.69 4.87 20.62
C SER A 153 10.22 5.26 20.41
N GLY A 154 9.36 4.28 20.10
CA GLY A 154 7.94 4.45 19.86
C GLY A 154 7.10 4.27 21.12
N PRO A 155 5.81 4.62 21.08
CA PRO A 155 4.88 4.26 22.14
C PRO A 155 4.82 2.72 22.27
N PRO A 156 4.55 2.18 23.48
CA PRO A 156 4.43 0.74 23.65
C PRO A 156 3.34 0.17 22.74
N LEU A 157 3.67 -0.90 22.00
CA LEU A 157 2.74 -1.55 21.06
C LEU A 157 1.50 -2.10 21.78
N GLU A 158 1.63 -2.46 23.06
CA GLU A 158 0.51 -2.88 23.92
C GLU A 158 -0.45 -1.72 24.22
N THR A 159 0.07 -0.50 24.44
CA THR A 159 -0.75 0.71 24.63
C THR A 159 -1.43 1.12 23.32
N ALA A 160 -0.79 0.85 22.17
CA ALA A 160 -1.39 1.09 20.85
C ALA A 160 -2.57 0.13 20.54
N LYS A 161 -2.62 -1.01 21.22
CA LYS A 161 -3.77 -1.95 21.20
C LYS A 161 -4.96 -1.40 22.01
N ALA A 162 -4.69 -0.60 23.04
CA ALA A 162 -5.69 -0.06 23.97
C ALA A 162 -6.37 1.24 23.49
N ILE A 163 -5.78 1.98 22.54
CA ILE A 163 -6.40 3.19 21.93
C ILE A 163 -7.30 2.83 20.73
N THR A 164 -7.48 1.54 20.47
CA THR A 164 -8.47 1.00 19.52
C THR A 164 -9.54 0.20 20.26
N PRO A 165 -10.83 0.33 19.91
CA PRO A 165 -11.66 -0.86 19.88
C PRO A 165 -11.17 -1.71 18.69
N GLY A 166 -10.28 -2.68 18.95
CA GLY A 166 -10.02 -3.84 18.08
C GLY A 166 -8.68 -3.88 17.32
N PRO A 167 -8.01 -5.04 17.27
CA PRO A 167 -6.74 -5.22 16.57
C PRO A 167 -6.97 -5.38 15.06
N GLY A 168 -6.13 -4.74 14.25
CA GLY A 168 -5.94 -5.13 12.87
C GLY A 168 -7.13 -4.84 11.96
N GLY A 169 -7.09 -3.68 11.32
CA GLY A 169 -6.82 -3.81 9.90
C GLY A 169 -7.12 -2.59 9.09
N PHE A 170 -6.06 -2.15 8.44
CA PHE A 170 -6.13 -1.29 7.29
C PHE A 170 -6.91 -1.98 6.20
N ALA A 171 -7.73 -1.22 5.51
CA ALA A 171 -8.43 -1.77 4.38
C ALA A 171 -7.45 -2.04 3.24
N VAL A 172 -7.66 -3.15 2.53
CA VAL A 172 -7.12 -3.34 1.19
C VAL A 172 -8.00 -2.50 0.27
N LEU A 173 -7.45 -1.41 -0.27
CA LEU A 173 -8.16 -0.65 -1.30
C LEU A 173 -8.44 -1.60 -2.48
N PRO A 174 -9.66 -1.62 -3.03
CA PRO A 174 -9.91 -2.36 -4.25
C PRO A 174 -8.97 -1.80 -5.31
N GLN A 175 -8.06 -2.65 -5.80
CA GLN A 175 -7.27 -2.32 -6.96
C GLN A 175 -8.27 -2.13 -8.09
N SER A 176 -8.36 -0.92 -8.65
CA SER A 176 -9.21 -0.68 -9.82
C SER A 176 -8.86 -1.73 -10.87
N ALA A 177 -9.75 -2.71 -11.02
CA ALA A 177 -9.75 -3.59 -12.17
C ALA A 177 -9.91 -2.65 -13.36
N VAL A 178 -8.92 -2.66 -14.26
CA VAL A 178 -9.06 -2.03 -15.56
C VAL A 178 -10.29 -2.67 -16.18
N ALA A 179 -11.37 -1.90 -16.29
CA ALA A 179 -12.58 -2.36 -16.94
C ALA A 179 -12.19 -2.75 -18.37
N PRO A 180 -12.53 -3.96 -18.86
CA PRO A 180 -12.36 -4.27 -20.27
C PRO A 180 -13.22 -3.27 -21.04
N ALA A 181 -12.58 -2.58 -21.97
CA ALA A 181 -13.24 -1.67 -22.90
C ALA A 181 -14.45 -2.38 -23.52
N SER A 182 -15.62 -1.78 -23.36
CA SER A 182 -16.84 -2.19 -24.05
C SER A 182 -16.57 -2.21 -25.54
N ALA A 183 -16.50 -3.42 -26.11
CA ALA A 183 -16.55 -3.61 -27.54
C ALA A 183 -17.97 -3.28 -28.00
N ASP A 184 -18.10 -2.10 -28.58
CA ASP A 184 -19.16 -1.75 -29.50
C ASP A 184 -19.25 -2.83 -30.60
N LYS A 185 -20.34 -3.61 -30.58
CA LYS A 185 -20.77 -4.36 -31.75
C LYS A 185 -22.23 -4.05 -31.98
N GLY A 186 -22.44 -3.13 -32.92
CA GLY A 186 -23.71 -2.86 -33.55
C GLY A 186 -24.46 -4.13 -33.95
N VAL A 187 -25.73 -4.09 -33.58
CA VAL A 187 -26.93 -4.64 -34.24
C VAL A 187 -26.69 -5.23 -35.64
N ALA A 188 -27.06 -6.51 -35.79
CA ALA A 188 -27.78 -7.00 -36.97
C ALA A 188 -28.43 -8.36 -36.63
N GLY A 189 -29.70 -8.32 -36.20
CA GLY A 189 -30.59 -9.47 -36.18
C GLY A 189 -31.20 -9.66 -37.57
N THR A 190 -31.17 -10.89 -38.07
CA THR A 190 -31.71 -11.28 -39.38
C THR A 190 -33.20 -11.66 -39.31
N THR A 191 -33.84 -11.57 -40.48
CA THR A 191 -35.09 -12.21 -40.97
C THR A 191 -36.46 -11.66 -40.55
N GLY A 192 -37.27 -11.29 -41.56
CA GLY A 192 -38.73 -11.24 -41.41
C GLY A 192 -39.54 -10.33 -42.34
N ASP A 193 -39.49 -10.58 -43.65
CA ASP A 193 -40.54 -10.38 -44.67
C ASP A 193 -41.89 -9.72 -44.26
N LYS A 194 -42.25 -8.59 -44.90
CA LYS A 194 -43.64 -8.36 -45.34
C LYS A 194 -43.75 -7.36 -46.51
N LYS A 195 -44.05 -7.97 -47.65
CA LYS A 195 -44.43 -7.45 -48.97
C LYS A 195 -45.69 -6.56 -48.97
N LYS A 196 -45.61 -5.37 -49.56
CA LYS A 196 -46.66 -4.53 -50.21
C LYS A 196 -45.92 -3.25 -50.66
N LYS A 197 -45.93 -2.79 -51.90
CA LYS A 197 -46.82 -2.96 -53.04
C LYS A 197 -46.05 -2.50 -54.29
#